data_AF-A0A932S685-F1
#
_entry.id   AF-A0A932S685-F1
#
_cell.length_a   1.000
_cell.length_b   1.000
_cell.length_c   1.000
_cell.angle_alpha   90.00
_cell.angle_beta   90.00
_cell.angle_gamma   90.00
#
_symmetry.space_group_name_H-M   'P 1'
#
loop_
_entity.id
_entity.type
_entity.pdbx_description
1 polymer ?
#
loop_
_entity_poly.entity_id
_entity_poly.type
_entity_poly.pdbx_seq_one_letter_code
_entity_poly.pdbx_strand_id
1 'polypeptide(L)'
;AKYIRDGVKVVAMDVASSANAYVIFETLNDRGLDLSVLDLVKNHTFGNAGKRLAEVQANWITMMSTIAGRQADDFLKVFWTSRWGRIQRGRLFDEWRARHDKLSPDKIVTLSKDLTVAADRFSALEVSDHDAWSSCSNTCRRHVKTLSVLGSRQTWPLILAAFDVFKPEQMERLLRHLIVLTMRYQTVGRRRTGLLEIASAKIAQRIFNKELDTPQKVWKEYLPLVPKDKEFVEDFLRWIETKSARARYVLAELEVAQYQRSHKGESPDQMPIWEDLTLEHIFPVNPGSEWADVMKADKALKDECLDRLGNLCLLQGKPNKDSSAKSFIFKCENSYSKSTLELTSGVTAHQSWNRQAIEKRQLELAKLAVFAWPLPQV
;
A
#
# COMPACT_ATOMS: atom_id res chain seq x y z
N ALA A 1 -37.74 35.09 17.53
CA ALA A 1 -38.55 35.55 16.38
C ALA A 1 -38.10 36.92 15.84
N LYS A 2 -38.16 37.99 16.65
CA LYS A 2 -37.84 39.37 16.21
C LYS A 2 -36.43 39.53 15.63
N TYR A 3 -35.42 38.91 16.26
CA TYR A 3 -34.03 38.99 15.78
C TYR A 3 -33.78 38.31 14.42
N ILE A 4 -34.40 37.16 14.15
CA ILE A 4 -34.25 36.48 12.84
C ILE A 4 -34.91 37.30 11.72
N ARG A 5 -36.05 37.94 12.01
CA ARG A 5 -36.76 38.76 11.05
C ARG A 5 -36.07 40.10 10.78
N ASP A 6 -35.56 40.73 11.82
CA ASP A 6 -35.15 42.15 11.76
C ASP A 6 -33.62 42.36 11.85
N GLY A 7 -32.88 41.34 12.30
CA GLY A 7 -31.42 41.41 12.54
C GLY A 7 -30.57 40.56 11.59
N VAL A 8 -31.18 39.66 10.81
CA VAL A 8 -30.47 38.82 9.84
C VAL A 8 -30.68 39.37 8.43
N LYS A 9 -29.59 39.59 7.71
CA LYS A 9 -29.63 39.93 6.28
C LYS A 9 -29.29 38.70 5.47
N VAL A 10 -30.18 38.32 4.57
CA VAL A 10 -29.96 37.25 3.59
C VAL A 10 -29.71 37.89 2.24
N VAL A 11 -28.64 37.48 1.57
CA VAL A 11 -28.38 37.85 0.18
C VAL A 11 -28.82 36.66 -0.67
N ALA A 12 -29.84 36.88 -1.50
CA ALA A 12 -30.31 35.91 -2.48
C ALA A 12 -29.94 36.41 -3.88
N MET A 13 -29.44 35.50 -4.72
CA MET A 13 -29.14 35.77 -6.12
C MET A 13 -29.91 34.80 -6.99
N ASP A 14 -30.79 35.34 -7.83
CA ASP A 14 -31.48 34.57 -8.86
C ASP A 14 -30.65 34.54 -10.15
N VAL A 15 -30.56 33.36 -10.73
CA VAL A 15 -29.69 33.07 -11.87
C VAL A 15 -30.48 32.32 -12.94
N ALA A 16 -30.26 32.72 -14.20
CA ALA A 16 -31.07 32.27 -15.32
C ALA A 16 -30.92 30.77 -15.67
N SER A 17 -29.87 30.11 -15.17
CA SER A 17 -29.65 28.67 -15.37
C SER A 17 -28.85 28.09 -14.21
N SER A 18 -28.99 26.78 -13.98
CA SER A 18 -28.20 26.05 -12.98
C SER A 18 -26.70 26.06 -13.29
N ALA A 19 -26.30 26.21 -14.57
CA ALA A 19 -24.90 26.39 -14.96
C ALA A 19 -24.35 27.76 -14.56
N ASN A 20 -25.16 28.82 -14.63
CA ASN A 20 -24.74 30.15 -14.16
C ASN A 20 -24.74 30.25 -12.63
N ALA A 21 -25.66 29.55 -11.97
CA ALA A 21 -25.63 29.35 -10.52
C ALA A 21 -24.29 28.77 -10.07
N TYR A 22 -23.82 27.77 -10.81
CA TYR A 22 -22.57 27.06 -10.56
C TYR A 22 -21.35 27.97 -10.70
N VAL A 23 -21.21 28.72 -11.80
CA VAL A 23 -20.05 29.62 -12.02
C VAL A 23 -20.00 30.73 -10.97
N ILE A 24 -21.15 31.30 -10.61
CA ILE A 24 -21.24 32.32 -9.57
C ILE A 24 -20.90 31.72 -8.20
N PHE A 25 -21.33 30.50 -7.93
CA PHE A 25 -21.01 29.77 -6.70
C PHE A 25 -19.52 29.43 -6.58
N GLU A 26 -18.86 29.04 -7.68
CA GLU A 26 -17.39 28.84 -7.70
C GLU A 26 -16.63 30.15 -7.48
N THR A 27 -17.01 31.22 -8.19
CA THR A 27 -16.36 32.53 -8.07
C THR A 27 -16.50 33.13 -6.66
N LEU A 28 -17.61 32.84 -5.97
CA LEU A 28 -17.84 33.25 -4.58
C LEU A 28 -17.04 32.40 -3.57
N ASN A 29 -16.82 31.11 -3.84
CA ASN A 29 -16.04 30.21 -2.97
C ASN A 29 -14.52 30.35 -3.14
N ASP A 30 -14.06 30.79 -4.31
CA ASP A 30 -12.64 31.09 -4.63
C ASP A 30 -12.02 32.16 -3.70
N ARG A 31 -12.84 32.88 -2.92
CA ARG A 31 -12.41 33.84 -1.89
C ARG A 31 -12.39 33.31 -0.46
N GLY A 32 -12.61 32.01 -0.22
CA GLY A 32 -12.69 31.49 1.15
C GLY A 32 -12.37 30.02 1.38
N LEU A 33 -12.91 29.08 0.59
CA LEU A 33 -12.68 27.63 0.71
C LEU A 33 -13.07 26.96 -0.63
N ASP A 34 -12.13 26.27 -1.29
CA ASP A 34 -12.44 25.42 -2.46
C ASP A 34 -13.52 24.40 -2.09
N LEU A 35 -14.57 24.28 -2.91
CA LEU A 35 -15.49 23.15 -2.81
C LEU A 35 -14.74 21.87 -3.16
N SER A 36 -14.91 20.83 -2.35
CA SER A 36 -14.35 19.53 -2.72
C SER A 36 -15.05 19.00 -3.97
N VAL A 37 -14.33 18.25 -4.80
CA VAL A 37 -14.91 17.53 -5.95
C VAL A 37 -16.07 16.64 -5.48
N LEU A 38 -15.96 16.10 -4.27
CA LEU A 38 -17.00 15.36 -3.60
C LEU A 38 -18.29 16.18 -3.35
N ASP A 39 -18.19 17.45 -2.94
CA ASP A 39 -19.36 18.33 -2.75
C ASP A 39 -20.07 18.60 -4.09
N LEU A 40 -19.30 18.76 -5.16
CA LEU A 40 -19.86 18.91 -6.51
C LEU A 40 -20.60 17.64 -6.94
N VAL A 41 -19.98 16.46 -6.73
CA VAL A 41 -20.62 15.17 -7.00
C VAL A 41 -21.86 14.96 -6.14
N LYS A 42 -21.83 15.36 -4.86
CA LYS A 42 -23.00 15.31 -3.96
C LYS A 42 -24.16 16.12 -4.52
N ASN A 43 -23.92 17.38 -4.86
CA ASN A 43 -24.94 18.29 -5.37
C ASN A 43 -25.54 17.78 -6.67
N HIS A 44 -24.71 17.30 -7.59
CA HIS A 44 -25.16 16.68 -8.84
C HIS A 44 -26.01 15.42 -8.60
N THR A 45 -25.55 14.53 -7.73
CA THR A 45 -26.25 13.28 -7.39
C THR A 45 -27.59 13.56 -6.71
N PHE A 46 -27.66 14.54 -5.81
CA PHE A 46 -28.89 14.93 -5.12
C PHE A 46 -29.88 15.61 -6.06
N GLY A 47 -29.41 16.51 -6.92
CA GLY A 47 -30.24 17.18 -7.92
C GLY A 47 -30.93 16.20 -8.88
N ASN A 48 -30.25 15.10 -9.24
CA ASN A 48 -30.79 14.08 -10.13
C ASN A 48 -31.60 12.97 -9.41
N ALA A 49 -31.73 13.03 -8.08
CA ALA A 49 -32.44 12.01 -7.31
C ALA A 49 -33.97 12.10 -7.40
N GLY A 50 -34.52 13.22 -7.88
CA GLY A 50 -35.97 13.44 -7.99
C GLY A 50 -36.73 13.14 -6.68
N LYS A 51 -37.83 12.37 -6.76
CA LYS A 51 -38.62 11.97 -5.58
C LYS A 51 -37.91 10.99 -4.64
N ARG A 52 -36.75 10.46 -5.01
CA ARG A 52 -35.96 9.48 -4.23
C ARG A 52 -34.82 10.13 -3.43
N LEU A 53 -34.83 11.46 -3.31
CA LEU A 53 -33.79 12.22 -2.62
C LEU A 53 -33.47 11.69 -1.21
N ALA A 54 -34.49 11.33 -0.42
CA ALA A 54 -34.28 10.83 0.94
C ALA A 54 -33.43 9.54 0.99
N GLU A 55 -33.63 8.61 0.05
CA GLU A 55 -32.84 7.38 -0.04
C GLU A 55 -31.40 7.66 -0.46
N VAL A 56 -31.21 8.54 -1.45
CA VAL A 56 -29.88 8.95 -1.91
C VAL A 56 -29.11 9.68 -0.79
N GLN A 57 -29.77 10.55 -0.03
CA GLN A 57 -29.20 11.24 1.12
C GLN A 57 -28.78 10.26 2.23
N ALA A 58 -29.62 9.25 2.53
CA ALA A 58 -29.28 8.21 3.49
C ALA A 58 -28.03 7.43 3.06
N ASN A 59 -27.98 6.96 1.81
CA ASN A 59 -26.81 6.26 1.26
C ASN A 59 -25.54 7.12 1.32
N TRP A 60 -25.67 8.42 1.02
CA TRP A 60 -24.56 9.37 1.07
C TRP A 60 -24.04 9.57 2.49
N ILE A 61 -24.92 9.70 3.48
CA ILE A 61 -24.53 9.82 4.90
C ILE A 61 -23.78 8.56 5.34
N THR A 62 -24.27 7.38 4.98
CA THR A 62 -23.58 6.12 5.27
C THR A 62 -22.19 6.09 4.64
N MET A 63 -22.09 6.37 3.33
CA MET A 63 -20.81 6.44 2.62
C MET A 63 -19.81 7.38 3.30
N MET A 64 -20.24 8.60 3.65
CA MET A 64 -19.39 9.59 4.33
C MET A 64 -18.94 9.15 5.71
N SER A 65 -19.82 8.48 6.46
CA SER A 65 -19.50 7.95 7.78
C SER A 65 -18.44 6.85 7.70
N THR A 66 -18.49 6.01 6.66
CA THR A 66 -17.54 4.92 6.42
C THR A 66 -16.13 5.40 6.06
N ILE A 67 -15.99 6.50 5.30
CA ILE A 67 -14.68 7.02 4.83
C ILE A 67 -14.10 8.16 5.68
N ALA A 68 -14.81 8.54 6.76
CA ALA A 68 -14.38 9.52 7.77
C ALA A 68 -13.88 10.89 7.23
N GLY A 69 -14.36 11.32 6.05
CA GLY A 69 -14.13 12.64 5.44
C GLY A 69 -12.71 12.94 4.92
N ARG A 70 -11.65 12.52 5.63
CA ARG A 70 -10.24 12.83 5.30
C ARG A 70 -9.74 12.14 4.03
N GLN A 71 -10.43 11.11 3.55
CA GLN A 71 -10.06 10.34 2.36
C GLN A 71 -11.10 10.43 1.25
N ALA A 72 -12.08 11.32 1.33
CA ALA A 72 -13.23 11.26 0.46
C ALA A 72 -12.92 11.55 -1.02
N ASP A 73 -12.04 12.52 -1.30
CA ASP A 73 -11.58 12.78 -2.66
C ASP A 73 -10.68 11.65 -3.21
N ASP A 74 -9.92 10.99 -2.33
CA ASP A 74 -9.09 9.84 -2.68
C ASP A 74 -9.97 8.63 -3.02
N PHE A 75 -10.98 8.37 -2.19
CA PHE A 75 -12.01 7.38 -2.43
C PHE A 75 -12.68 7.63 -3.78
N LEU A 76 -13.16 8.86 -4.04
CA LEU A 76 -13.88 9.17 -5.27
C LEU A 76 -12.99 8.98 -6.51
N LYS A 77 -11.71 9.37 -6.44
CA LYS A 77 -10.74 9.10 -7.51
C LYS A 77 -10.54 7.59 -7.71
N VAL A 78 -10.41 6.81 -6.64
CA VAL A 78 -10.20 5.36 -6.71
C VAL A 78 -11.46 4.65 -7.24
N PHE A 79 -12.65 5.04 -6.78
CA PHE A 79 -13.95 4.57 -7.26
C PHE A 79 -14.11 4.78 -8.76
N TRP A 80 -13.79 6.00 -9.23
CA TRP A 80 -13.81 6.31 -10.66
C TRP A 80 -12.82 5.45 -11.42
N THR A 81 -11.57 5.42 -10.94
CA THR A 81 -10.46 4.75 -11.62
C THR A 81 -10.69 3.24 -11.72
N SER A 82 -11.33 2.63 -10.71
CA SER A 82 -11.61 1.20 -10.71
C SER A 82 -12.62 0.79 -11.77
N ARG A 83 -13.47 1.72 -12.25
CA ARG A 83 -14.56 1.46 -13.19
C ARG A 83 -14.25 1.95 -14.59
N TRP A 84 -13.69 3.15 -14.72
CA TRP A 84 -13.62 3.89 -15.98
C TRP A 84 -12.21 4.31 -16.37
N GLY A 85 -11.21 3.85 -15.63
CA GLY A 85 -9.80 4.09 -15.94
C GLY A 85 -9.31 5.44 -15.43
N ARG A 86 -8.09 5.82 -15.85
CA ARG A 86 -7.33 6.90 -15.24
C ARG A 86 -8.02 8.26 -15.39
N ILE A 87 -8.08 9.00 -14.29
CA ILE A 87 -8.60 10.37 -14.26
C ILE A 87 -7.66 11.33 -13.49
N GLN A 88 -7.59 12.57 -13.95
CA GLN A 88 -6.98 13.67 -13.21
C GLN A 88 -8.03 14.29 -12.29
N ARG A 89 -7.67 14.65 -11.05
CA ARG A 89 -8.64 15.17 -10.06
C ARG A 89 -9.49 16.32 -10.59
N GLY A 90 -8.86 17.30 -11.26
CA GLY A 90 -9.56 18.47 -11.80
C GLY A 90 -10.57 18.16 -12.91
N ARG A 91 -10.51 16.99 -13.56
CA ARG A 91 -11.49 16.57 -14.58
C ARG A 91 -12.56 15.62 -14.05
N LEU A 92 -12.46 15.22 -12.78
CA LEU A 92 -13.33 14.17 -12.24
C LEU A 92 -14.78 14.61 -12.26
N PHE A 93 -15.09 15.84 -11.84
CA PHE A 93 -16.47 16.31 -11.81
C PHE A 93 -17.08 16.45 -13.21
N ASP A 94 -16.33 17.00 -14.19
CA ASP A 94 -16.81 17.13 -15.56
C ASP A 94 -17.17 15.77 -16.18
N GLU A 95 -16.28 14.79 -16.01
CA GLU A 95 -16.50 13.43 -16.49
C GLU A 95 -17.62 12.73 -15.71
N TRP A 96 -17.71 12.97 -14.39
CA TRP A 96 -18.82 12.49 -13.57
C TRP A 96 -20.15 12.99 -14.07
N ARG A 97 -20.25 14.31 -14.30
CA ARG A 97 -21.45 14.94 -14.83
C ARG A 97 -21.78 14.37 -16.20
N ALA A 98 -20.84 14.38 -17.14
CA ALA A 98 -21.05 13.87 -18.50
C ALA A 98 -21.60 12.44 -18.51
N ARG A 99 -21.15 11.59 -17.58
CA ARG A 99 -21.59 10.21 -17.46
C ARG A 99 -22.95 10.03 -16.79
N HIS A 100 -23.30 10.88 -15.82
CA HIS A 100 -24.45 10.66 -14.95
C HIS A 100 -25.60 11.66 -15.13
N ASP A 101 -25.44 12.72 -15.94
CA ASP A 101 -26.43 13.81 -16.10
C ASP A 101 -27.81 13.33 -16.58
N LYS A 102 -27.83 12.27 -17.40
CA LYS A 102 -29.04 11.74 -18.04
C LYS A 102 -29.58 10.48 -17.36
N LEU A 103 -29.08 10.14 -16.17
CA LEU A 103 -29.58 8.98 -15.43
C LEU A 103 -30.97 9.23 -14.85
N SER A 104 -31.81 8.20 -14.86
CA SER A 104 -33.08 8.24 -14.14
C SER A 104 -32.85 8.23 -12.63
N PRO A 105 -33.83 8.71 -11.83
CA PRO A 105 -33.75 8.63 -10.37
C PRO A 105 -33.42 7.23 -9.82
N ASP A 106 -33.94 6.15 -10.41
CA ASP A 106 -33.63 4.78 -9.99
C ASP A 106 -32.16 4.40 -10.26
N LYS A 107 -31.57 4.88 -11.35
CA LYS A 107 -30.15 4.68 -11.65
C LYS A 107 -29.27 5.52 -10.71
N ILE A 108 -29.70 6.71 -10.31
CA ILE A 108 -29.02 7.51 -9.28
C ILE A 108 -29.07 6.82 -7.92
N VAL A 109 -30.21 6.23 -7.54
CA VAL A 109 -30.30 5.40 -6.32
C VAL A 109 -29.32 4.22 -6.41
N THR A 110 -29.27 3.54 -7.55
CA THR A 110 -28.31 2.43 -7.77
C THR A 110 -26.86 2.88 -7.64
N LEU A 111 -26.51 4.03 -8.23
CA LEU A 111 -25.19 4.65 -8.11
C LEU A 111 -24.83 4.98 -6.67
N SER A 112 -25.77 5.56 -5.90
CA SER A 112 -25.53 5.87 -4.48
C SER A 112 -25.28 4.62 -3.63
N LYS A 113 -25.96 3.50 -3.94
CA LYS A 113 -25.70 2.20 -3.28
C LYS A 113 -24.32 1.64 -3.65
N ASP A 114 -23.95 1.74 -4.93
CA ASP A 114 -22.62 1.33 -5.40
C ASP A 114 -21.50 2.14 -4.73
N LEU A 115 -21.70 3.45 -4.56
CA LEU A 115 -20.79 4.31 -3.80
C LEU A 115 -20.67 3.86 -2.34
N THR A 116 -21.77 3.53 -1.65
CA THR A 116 -21.73 3.04 -0.27
C THR A 116 -20.96 1.72 -0.15
N VAL A 117 -21.22 0.75 -1.04
CA VAL A 117 -20.50 -0.55 -1.03
C VAL A 117 -19.02 -0.35 -1.34
N ALA A 118 -18.69 0.50 -2.30
CA ALA A 118 -17.31 0.77 -2.64
C ALA A 118 -16.56 1.53 -1.54
N ALA A 119 -17.24 2.41 -0.80
CA ALA A 119 -16.67 3.12 0.35
C ALA A 119 -16.26 2.14 1.47
N ASP A 120 -17.11 1.15 1.77
CA ASP A 120 -16.80 0.08 2.72
C ASP A 120 -15.55 -0.72 2.31
N ARG A 121 -15.52 -1.18 1.06
CA ARG A 121 -14.36 -1.92 0.51
C ARG A 121 -13.10 -1.07 0.41
N PHE A 122 -13.24 0.24 0.17
CA PHE A 122 -12.12 1.17 0.15
C PHE A 122 -11.50 1.31 1.54
N SER A 123 -12.33 1.46 2.58
CA SER A 123 -11.86 1.49 3.98
C SER A 123 -11.16 0.19 4.40
N ALA A 124 -11.51 -0.93 3.77
CA ALA A 124 -10.85 -2.22 3.99
C ALA A 124 -9.42 -2.31 3.40
N LEU A 125 -9.03 -1.47 2.44
CA LEU A 125 -7.78 -1.64 1.68
C LEU A 125 -6.50 -1.48 2.52
N GLU A 126 -6.56 -0.76 3.65
CA GLU A 126 -5.44 -0.63 4.60
C GLU A 126 -5.69 -1.37 5.93
N VAL A 127 -6.86 -1.99 6.11
CA VAL A 127 -7.36 -2.57 7.37
C VAL A 127 -7.58 -4.08 7.19
N SER A 128 -6.61 -4.88 7.63
CA SER A 128 -6.59 -6.33 7.41
C SER A 128 -7.67 -7.11 8.18
N ASP A 129 -8.19 -6.56 9.27
CA ASP A 129 -9.25 -7.12 10.11
C ASP A 129 -10.65 -6.60 9.77
N HIS A 130 -10.79 -5.85 8.67
CA HIS A 130 -12.08 -5.36 8.20
C HIS A 130 -13.01 -6.49 7.73
N ASP A 131 -14.32 -6.37 7.98
CA ASP A 131 -15.33 -7.38 7.65
C ASP A 131 -15.43 -7.72 6.16
N ALA A 132 -15.04 -6.79 5.28
CA ALA A 132 -14.90 -7.02 3.85
C ALA A 132 -13.93 -8.17 3.50
N TRP A 133 -13.02 -8.52 4.42
CA TRP A 133 -12.08 -9.65 4.31
C TRP A 133 -12.50 -10.88 5.13
N SER A 134 -13.73 -10.92 5.66
CA SER A 134 -14.22 -12.02 6.51
C SER A 134 -14.22 -13.37 5.80
N SER A 135 -14.58 -13.39 4.51
CA SER A 135 -14.56 -14.59 3.66
C SER A 135 -13.16 -15.02 3.22
N CYS A 136 -12.14 -14.19 3.48
CA CYS A 136 -10.76 -14.46 3.08
C CYS A 136 -10.00 -15.21 4.18
N SER A 137 -8.96 -15.93 3.77
CA SER A 137 -8.07 -16.63 4.69
C SER A 137 -7.25 -15.64 5.55
N ASN A 138 -6.61 -16.15 6.60
CA ASN A 138 -5.62 -15.38 7.37
C ASN A 138 -4.44 -14.92 6.49
N THR A 139 -4.03 -15.72 5.51
CA THR A 139 -2.97 -15.36 4.56
C THR A 139 -3.35 -14.16 3.71
N CYS A 140 -4.58 -14.14 3.20
CA CYS A 140 -5.12 -13.00 2.45
C CYS A 140 -5.13 -11.72 3.29
N ARG A 141 -5.62 -11.78 4.55
CA ARG A 141 -5.59 -10.65 5.48
C ARG A 141 -4.17 -10.15 5.77
N ARG A 142 -3.20 -11.07 5.93
CA ARG A 142 -1.78 -10.72 6.05
C ARG A 142 -1.28 -9.98 4.79
N HIS A 143 -1.68 -10.41 3.59
CA HIS A 143 -1.31 -9.70 2.35
C HIS A 143 -1.85 -8.27 2.27
N VAL A 144 -3.07 -8.02 2.75
CA VAL A 144 -3.62 -6.65 2.88
C VAL A 144 -2.72 -5.80 3.79
N LYS A 145 -2.34 -6.34 4.96
CA LYS A 145 -1.44 -5.66 5.89
C LYS A 145 -0.08 -5.38 5.26
N THR A 146 0.50 -6.36 4.55
CA THR A 146 1.75 -6.22 3.83
C THR A 146 1.69 -5.09 2.80
N LEU A 147 0.66 -5.05 1.95
CA LEU A 147 0.52 -4.00 0.94
C LEU A 147 0.40 -2.60 1.54
N SER A 148 -0.26 -2.50 2.70
CA SER A 148 -0.32 -1.26 3.50
C SER A 148 1.07 -0.83 3.99
N VAL A 149 1.87 -1.75 4.54
CA VAL A 149 3.26 -1.48 4.97
C VAL A 149 4.17 -1.10 3.80
N LEU A 150 3.98 -1.72 2.64
CA LEU A 150 4.76 -1.42 1.44
C LEU A 150 4.36 -0.08 0.79
N GLY A 151 3.13 0.40 1.03
CA GLY A 151 2.64 1.69 0.53
C GLY A 151 2.16 1.64 -0.93
N SER A 152 1.59 0.51 -1.38
CA SER A 152 1.15 0.29 -2.76
C SER A 152 -0.22 0.93 -3.08
N ARG A 153 -0.35 2.25 -2.93
CA ARG A 153 -1.64 2.95 -3.17
C ARG A 153 -2.08 2.93 -4.64
N GLN A 154 -1.14 2.81 -5.58
CA GLN A 154 -1.42 2.78 -7.01
C GLN A 154 -2.25 1.56 -7.42
N THR A 155 -2.22 0.49 -6.62
CA THR A 155 -2.97 -0.75 -6.89
C THR A 155 -4.37 -0.76 -6.29
N TRP A 156 -4.78 0.28 -5.54
CA TRP A 156 -6.10 0.34 -4.91
C TRP A 156 -7.28 0.26 -5.87
N PRO A 157 -7.30 0.98 -7.02
CA PRO A 157 -8.40 0.85 -7.98
C PRO A 157 -8.57 -0.59 -8.47
N LEU A 158 -7.44 -1.30 -8.61
CA LEU A 158 -7.43 -2.67 -9.06
C LEU A 158 -8.01 -3.62 -8.00
N ILE A 159 -7.61 -3.47 -6.74
CA ILE A 159 -8.15 -4.29 -5.64
C ILE A 159 -9.65 -4.01 -5.47
N LEU A 160 -10.05 -2.73 -5.56
CA LEU A 160 -11.45 -2.33 -5.47
C LEU A 160 -12.31 -2.96 -6.59
N ALA A 161 -11.81 -2.97 -7.83
CA ALA A 161 -12.49 -3.62 -8.96
C ALA A 161 -12.58 -5.16 -8.78
N ALA A 162 -11.58 -5.77 -8.16
CA ALA A 162 -11.52 -7.23 -8.02
C ALA A 162 -12.53 -7.80 -7.01
N PHE A 163 -13.05 -7.01 -6.07
CA PHE A 163 -14.04 -7.48 -5.09
C PHE A 163 -15.31 -8.08 -5.71
N ASP A 164 -15.75 -7.58 -6.87
CA ASP A 164 -16.98 -8.06 -7.53
C ASP A 164 -16.73 -9.17 -8.56
N VAL A 165 -15.46 -9.52 -8.80
CA VAL A 165 -15.06 -10.41 -9.90
C VAL A 165 -14.35 -11.64 -9.37
N PHE A 166 -13.51 -11.50 -8.35
CA PHE A 166 -12.63 -12.56 -7.88
C PHE A 166 -13.24 -13.27 -6.67
N LYS A 167 -13.18 -14.60 -6.69
CA LYS A 167 -13.44 -15.42 -5.50
C LYS A 167 -12.35 -15.19 -4.44
N PRO A 168 -12.59 -15.52 -3.15
CA PRO A 168 -11.61 -15.32 -2.08
C PRO A 168 -10.21 -15.85 -2.37
N GLU A 169 -10.09 -17.04 -2.98
CA GLU A 169 -8.79 -17.64 -3.31
C GLU A 169 -8.10 -16.91 -4.47
N GLN A 170 -8.87 -16.37 -5.41
CA GLN A 170 -8.34 -15.55 -6.50
C GLN A 170 -7.90 -14.18 -5.98
N MET A 171 -8.65 -13.59 -5.05
CA MET A 171 -8.29 -12.36 -4.37
C MET A 171 -6.97 -12.52 -3.61
N GLU A 172 -6.82 -13.59 -2.83
CA GLU A 172 -5.56 -13.88 -2.13
C GLU A 172 -4.36 -13.95 -3.08
N ARG A 173 -4.50 -14.70 -4.18
CA ARG A 173 -3.46 -14.80 -5.22
C ARG A 173 -3.16 -13.47 -5.87
N LEU A 174 -4.19 -12.66 -6.14
CA LEU A 174 -4.01 -11.31 -6.67
C LEU A 174 -3.18 -10.45 -5.72
N LEU A 175 -3.55 -10.40 -4.43
CA LEU A 175 -2.80 -9.63 -3.43
C LEU A 175 -1.34 -10.10 -3.34
N ARG A 176 -1.09 -11.42 -3.40
CA ARG A 176 0.28 -11.96 -3.46
C ARG A 176 1.03 -11.47 -4.70
N HIS A 177 0.39 -11.48 -5.87
CA HIS A 177 1.00 -10.95 -7.10
C HIS A 177 1.32 -9.45 -6.96
N LEU A 178 0.43 -8.67 -6.34
CA LEU A 178 0.66 -7.25 -6.09
C LEU A 178 1.81 -7.00 -5.12
N ILE A 179 2.01 -7.87 -4.12
CA ILE A 179 3.19 -7.81 -3.24
C ILE A 179 4.47 -8.02 -4.06
N VAL A 180 4.50 -9.04 -4.92
CA VAL A 180 5.65 -9.29 -5.81
C VAL A 180 5.91 -8.10 -6.73
N LEU A 181 4.87 -7.54 -7.34
CA LEU A 181 4.95 -6.33 -8.17
C LEU A 181 5.53 -5.16 -7.38
N THR A 182 4.99 -4.89 -6.19
CA THR A 182 5.42 -3.78 -5.33
C THR A 182 6.88 -3.94 -4.93
N MET A 183 7.28 -5.13 -4.51
CA MET A 183 8.64 -5.44 -4.12
C MET A 183 9.63 -5.25 -5.26
N ARG A 184 9.35 -5.83 -6.42
CA ARG A 184 10.24 -5.78 -7.58
C ARG A 184 10.29 -4.40 -8.23
N TYR A 185 9.14 -3.76 -8.43
CA TYR A 185 9.04 -2.51 -9.18
C TYR A 185 9.27 -1.26 -8.31
N GLN A 186 8.61 -1.16 -7.15
CA GLN A 186 8.59 0.07 -6.34
C GLN A 186 9.63 0.05 -5.23
N THR A 187 9.59 -0.96 -4.37
CA THR A 187 10.41 -1.01 -3.15
C THR A 187 11.88 -1.18 -3.48
N VAL A 188 12.24 -2.26 -4.19
CA VAL A 188 13.63 -2.58 -4.54
C VAL A 188 14.01 -1.87 -5.84
N GLY A 189 13.16 -1.98 -6.87
CA GLY A 189 13.40 -1.39 -8.17
C GLY A 189 13.35 0.14 -8.20
N ARG A 190 12.69 0.81 -7.25
CA ARG A 190 12.60 2.29 -7.20
C ARG A 190 12.18 2.90 -8.55
N ARG A 191 11.38 2.19 -9.34
CA ARG A 191 10.95 2.61 -10.68
C ARG A 191 9.88 3.70 -10.57
N ARG A 192 9.65 4.43 -11.66
CA ARG A 192 8.69 5.55 -11.69
C ARG A 192 7.26 5.04 -11.44
N THR A 193 6.64 5.53 -10.37
CA THR A 193 5.30 5.11 -9.94
C THR A 193 4.17 5.57 -10.88
N GLY A 194 4.38 6.60 -11.69
CA GLY A 194 3.39 7.07 -12.67
C GLY A 194 3.05 6.05 -13.76
N LEU A 195 4.03 5.26 -14.23
CA LEU A 195 3.78 4.18 -15.19
C LEU A 195 2.95 3.05 -14.56
N LEU A 196 3.23 2.74 -13.29
CA LEU A 196 2.45 1.78 -12.53
C LEU A 196 1.01 2.27 -12.34
N GLU A 197 0.79 3.54 -11.99
CA GLU A 197 -0.56 4.12 -11.88
C GLU A 197 -1.35 4.01 -13.20
N ILE A 198 -0.70 4.30 -14.33
CA ILE A 198 -1.33 4.16 -15.67
C ILE A 198 -1.73 2.71 -15.94
N ALA A 199 -0.81 1.76 -15.70
CA ALA A 199 -1.07 0.34 -15.90
C ALA A 199 -2.17 -0.17 -14.96
N SER A 200 -2.09 0.14 -13.67
CA SER A 200 -3.08 -0.25 -12.67
C SER A 200 -4.47 0.31 -12.96
N ALA A 201 -4.58 1.55 -13.43
CA ALA A 201 -5.85 2.13 -13.84
C ALA A 201 -6.47 1.41 -15.04
N LYS A 202 -5.67 1.09 -16.07
CA LYS A 202 -6.11 0.32 -17.24
C LYS A 202 -6.57 -1.08 -16.84
N ILE A 203 -5.78 -1.76 -16.01
CA ILE A 203 -6.09 -3.12 -15.56
C ILE A 203 -7.34 -3.14 -14.68
N ALA A 204 -7.50 -2.17 -13.78
CA ALA A 204 -8.69 -2.06 -12.92
C ALA A 204 -9.98 -1.96 -13.74
N GLN A 205 -10.00 -1.08 -14.75
CA GLN A 205 -11.14 -0.98 -15.68
C GLN A 205 -11.45 -2.31 -16.36
N ARG A 206 -10.43 -3.04 -16.83
CA ARG A 206 -10.61 -4.33 -17.51
C ARG A 206 -11.07 -5.45 -16.56
N ILE A 207 -10.66 -5.42 -15.29
CA ILE A 207 -11.23 -6.30 -14.26
C ILE A 207 -12.70 -5.96 -14.06
N PHE A 208 -13.05 -4.69 -13.87
CA PHE A 208 -14.44 -4.26 -13.67
C PHE A 208 -15.35 -4.67 -14.84
N ASN A 209 -14.85 -4.56 -16.07
CA ASN A 209 -15.54 -5.03 -17.28
C ASN A 209 -15.55 -6.56 -17.45
N LYS A 210 -14.98 -7.31 -16.51
CA LYS A 210 -14.85 -8.79 -16.51
C LYS A 210 -14.01 -9.35 -17.66
N GLU A 211 -13.14 -8.53 -18.26
CA GLU A 211 -12.18 -8.98 -19.28
C GLU A 211 -10.97 -9.70 -18.64
N LEU A 212 -10.58 -9.27 -17.44
CA LEU A 212 -9.52 -9.86 -16.63
C LEU A 212 -10.15 -10.49 -15.37
N ASP A 213 -10.56 -11.74 -15.49
CA ASP A 213 -11.32 -12.51 -14.49
C ASP A 213 -10.47 -13.45 -13.61
N THR A 214 -9.15 -13.43 -13.81
CA THR A 214 -8.21 -14.29 -13.08
C THR A 214 -6.90 -13.54 -12.75
N PRO A 215 -6.26 -13.86 -11.61
CA PRO A 215 -4.97 -13.24 -11.22
C PRO A 215 -3.85 -13.42 -12.25
N GLN A 216 -3.87 -14.50 -13.03
CA GLN A 216 -2.91 -14.78 -14.10
C GLN A 216 -3.08 -13.82 -15.26
N LYS A 217 -4.33 -13.61 -15.74
CA LYS A 217 -4.61 -12.62 -16.80
C LYS A 217 -4.18 -11.22 -16.34
N VAL A 218 -4.44 -10.87 -15.08
CA VAL A 218 -3.95 -9.61 -14.49
C VAL A 218 -2.42 -9.54 -14.48
N TRP A 219 -1.73 -10.60 -14.06
CA TRP A 219 -0.27 -10.62 -14.03
C TRP A 219 0.36 -10.46 -15.42
N LYS A 220 -0.24 -11.05 -16.47
CA LYS A 220 0.24 -10.90 -17.86
C LYS A 220 0.38 -9.43 -18.28
N GLU A 221 -0.53 -8.57 -17.83
CA GLU A 221 -0.51 -7.14 -18.14
C GLU A 221 0.65 -6.39 -17.45
N TYR A 222 1.13 -6.89 -16.30
CA TYR A 222 2.26 -6.30 -15.59
C TYR A 222 3.63 -6.82 -16.06
N LEU A 223 3.70 -7.97 -16.74
CA LEU A 223 4.96 -8.57 -17.21
C LEU A 223 5.92 -7.62 -17.95
N PRO A 224 5.45 -6.66 -18.79
CA PRO A 224 6.34 -5.72 -19.48
C PRO A 224 6.99 -4.70 -18.54
N LEU A 225 6.41 -4.46 -17.37
CA LEU A 225 6.88 -3.46 -16.41
C LEU A 225 7.78 -4.05 -15.32
N VAL A 226 7.55 -5.31 -14.94
CA VAL A 226 8.17 -5.92 -13.77
C VAL A 226 9.63 -6.31 -14.04
N PRO A 227 10.59 -5.84 -13.21
CA PRO A 227 11.99 -6.27 -13.28
C PRO A 227 12.15 -7.79 -13.20
N LYS A 228 12.95 -8.35 -14.11
CA LYS A 228 13.31 -9.77 -14.12
C LYS A 228 14.34 -10.07 -13.04
N ASP A 229 14.61 -11.34 -12.77
CA ASP A 229 15.44 -11.76 -11.62
C ASP A 229 16.83 -11.13 -11.61
N LYS A 230 17.50 -11.04 -12.77
CA LYS A 230 18.81 -10.37 -12.86
C LYS A 230 18.75 -8.90 -12.42
N GLU A 231 17.81 -8.16 -12.97
CA GLU A 231 17.61 -6.73 -12.66
C GLU A 231 17.18 -6.53 -11.20
N PHE A 232 16.31 -7.40 -10.69
CA PHE A 232 15.87 -7.38 -9.30
C PHE A 232 17.02 -7.62 -8.32
N VAL A 233 17.92 -8.57 -8.60
CA VAL A 233 19.14 -8.80 -7.80
C VAL A 233 20.05 -7.57 -7.84
N GLU A 234 20.29 -6.99 -9.03
CA GLU A 234 21.12 -5.78 -9.17
C GLU A 234 20.56 -4.59 -8.40
N ASP A 235 19.24 -4.39 -8.44
CA ASP A 235 18.56 -3.34 -7.67
C ASP A 235 18.64 -3.58 -6.15
N PHE A 236 18.51 -4.84 -5.72
CA PHE A 236 18.60 -5.26 -4.33
C PHE A 236 19.99 -5.02 -3.76
N LEU A 237 21.06 -5.27 -4.52
CA LEU A 237 22.44 -5.01 -4.09
C LEU A 237 22.69 -3.55 -3.73
N ARG A 238 21.99 -2.62 -4.40
CA ARG A 238 22.07 -1.16 -4.17
C ARG A 238 21.04 -0.64 -3.18
N TRP A 239 20.20 -1.51 -2.62
CA TRP A 239 19.08 -1.10 -1.80
C TRP A 239 19.46 -0.85 -0.34
N ILE A 240 18.93 0.25 0.17
CA ILE A 240 18.99 0.72 1.54
C ILE A 240 17.54 0.90 2.03
N GLU A 241 17.22 0.41 3.22
CA GLU A 241 15.87 0.50 3.78
C GLU A 241 15.88 1.16 5.16
N THR A 242 15.47 2.43 5.18
CA THR A 242 15.41 3.27 6.40
C THR A 242 14.14 3.07 7.22
N LYS A 243 13.09 2.44 6.65
CA LYS A 243 11.82 2.21 7.35
C LYS A 243 11.86 0.86 8.05
N SER A 244 11.97 0.91 9.38
CA SER A 244 12.10 -0.31 10.20
C SER A 244 10.97 -1.32 9.99
N ALA A 245 9.72 -0.87 9.79
CA ALA A 245 8.61 -1.78 9.50
C ALA A 245 8.81 -2.54 8.19
N ARG A 246 9.32 -1.86 7.14
CA ARG A 246 9.58 -2.50 5.85
C ARG A 246 10.78 -3.43 5.91
N ALA A 247 11.86 -3.01 6.57
CA ALA A 247 13.03 -3.86 6.79
C ALA A 247 12.66 -5.14 7.55
N ARG A 248 11.81 -5.04 8.60
CA ARG A 248 11.32 -6.22 9.32
C ARG A 248 10.53 -7.17 8.44
N TYR A 249 9.54 -6.66 7.71
CA TYR A 249 8.75 -7.46 6.77
C TYR A 249 9.65 -8.20 5.77
N VAL A 250 10.60 -7.48 5.16
CA VAL A 250 11.48 -8.02 4.12
C VAL A 250 12.40 -9.10 4.66
N LEU A 251 13.03 -8.86 5.81
CA LEU A 251 13.88 -9.87 6.44
C LEU A 251 13.06 -11.09 6.88
N ALA A 252 11.81 -10.91 7.30
CA ALA A 252 10.96 -12.02 7.72
C ALA A 252 10.52 -12.89 6.52
N GLU A 253 10.20 -12.28 5.37
CA GLU A 253 9.93 -13.04 4.15
C GLU A 253 11.18 -13.77 3.63
N LEU A 254 12.35 -13.14 3.75
CA LEU A 254 13.62 -13.79 3.44
C LEU A 254 13.88 -14.95 4.39
N GLU A 255 13.62 -14.79 5.68
CA GLU A 255 13.74 -15.83 6.68
C GLU A 255 12.81 -17.02 6.36
N VAL A 256 11.55 -16.76 6.00
CA VAL A 256 10.62 -17.80 5.52
C VAL A 256 11.16 -18.50 4.28
N ALA A 257 11.71 -17.76 3.31
CA ALA A 257 12.30 -18.35 2.10
C ALA A 257 13.55 -19.19 2.42
N GLN A 258 14.35 -18.78 3.39
CA GLN A 258 15.51 -19.54 3.87
C GLN A 258 15.06 -20.83 4.54
N TYR A 259 14.10 -20.75 5.48
CA TYR A 259 13.52 -21.89 6.16
C TYR A 259 12.97 -22.92 5.16
N GLN A 260 12.17 -22.49 4.18
CA GLN A 260 11.61 -23.38 3.15
C GLN A 260 12.68 -24.06 2.29
N ARG A 261 13.85 -23.45 2.11
CA ARG A 261 14.97 -24.07 1.37
C ARG A 261 15.68 -25.13 2.20
N SER A 262 15.85 -24.87 3.50
CA SER A 262 16.49 -25.79 4.45
C SER A 262 15.58 -26.96 4.84
N HIS A 263 14.28 -26.70 4.97
CA HIS A 263 13.25 -27.59 5.51
C HIS A 263 12.22 -27.95 4.42
N LYS A 264 12.65 -28.66 3.38
CA LYS A 264 11.79 -28.99 2.23
C LYS A 264 10.55 -29.77 2.65
N GLY A 265 9.37 -29.20 2.40
CA GLY A 265 8.08 -29.83 2.66
C GLY A 265 7.46 -29.46 4.01
N GLU A 266 8.17 -28.68 4.85
CA GLU A 266 7.61 -28.15 6.09
C GLU A 266 6.82 -26.86 5.84
N SER A 267 5.72 -26.69 6.59
CA SER A 267 4.93 -25.46 6.51
C SER A 267 5.64 -24.32 7.26
N PRO A 268 5.73 -23.11 6.68
CA PRO A 268 6.25 -21.94 7.38
C PRO A 268 5.29 -21.39 8.43
N ASP A 269 4.13 -22.01 8.68
CA ASP A 269 3.13 -21.52 9.63
C ASP A 269 3.64 -21.40 11.07
N GLN A 270 4.73 -22.12 11.41
CA GLN A 270 5.38 -22.04 12.72
C GLN A 270 6.39 -20.89 12.83
N MET A 271 6.72 -20.23 11.71
CA MET A 271 7.63 -19.09 11.74
C MET A 271 6.95 -17.88 12.41
N PRO A 272 7.69 -17.10 13.22
CA PRO A 272 7.17 -15.89 13.82
C PRO A 272 6.78 -14.88 12.74
N ILE A 273 5.66 -14.19 12.95
CA ILE A 273 5.26 -13.07 12.10
C ILE A 273 6.17 -11.85 12.35
N TRP A 274 6.38 -11.04 11.33
CA TRP A 274 7.35 -9.94 11.38
C TRP A 274 7.01 -8.86 12.42
N GLU A 275 5.74 -8.74 12.81
CA GLU A 275 5.26 -7.84 13.85
C GLU A 275 5.84 -8.17 15.24
N ASP A 276 6.02 -9.46 15.53
CA ASP A 276 6.55 -9.97 16.80
C ASP A 276 8.07 -9.89 16.89
N LEU A 277 8.72 -9.62 15.76
CA LEU A 277 10.16 -9.51 15.63
C LEU A 277 10.61 -8.07 15.78
N THR A 278 11.81 -7.89 16.33
CA THR A 278 12.48 -6.59 16.37
C THR A 278 13.63 -6.53 15.38
N LEU A 279 13.95 -5.32 14.95
CA LEU A 279 15.04 -5.06 14.00
C LEU A 279 16.30 -4.67 14.78
N GLU A 280 17.41 -5.34 14.50
CA GLU A 280 18.73 -5.01 15.05
C GLU A 280 19.68 -4.63 13.92
N HIS A 281 20.53 -3.65 14.21
CA HIS A 281 21.67 -3.32 13.35
C HIS A 281 22.90 -4.04 13.86
N ILE A 282 23.51 -4.89 13.03
CA ILE A 282 24.68 -5.66 13.42
C ILE A 282 25.85 -4.71 13.67
N PHE A 283 26.23 -3.90 12.67
CA PHE A 283 26.97 -2.66 12.88
C PHE A 283 25.99 -1.60 13.41
N PRO A 284 26.13 -1.13 14.65
CA PRO A 284 25.11 -0.34 15.32
C PRO A 284 25.00 1.11 14.83
N VAL A 285 23.80 1.68 14.99
CA VAL A 285 23.54 3.12 14.75
C VAL A 285 24.45 4.00 15.60
N ASN A 286 24.63 3.64 16.88
CA ASN A 286 25.52 4.29 17.83
C ASN A 286 26.62 3.31 18.25
N PRO A 287 27.72 3.21 17.49
CA PRO A 287 28.82 2.30 17.81
C PRO A 287 29.54 2.70 19.09
N GLY A 288 29.72 1.72 20.00
CA GLY A 288 30.59 1.86 21.16
C GLY A 288 32.08 1.85 20.76
N SER A 289 32.95 2.06 21.76
CA SER A 289 34.41 2.09 21.56
C SER A 289 34.98 0.80 20.93
N GLU A 290 34.32 -0.33 21.11
CA GLU A 290 34.71 -1.64 20.54
C GLU A 290 34.64 -1.68 19.00
N TRP A 291 34.00 -0.69 18.35
CA TRP A 291 33.95 -0.56 16.89
C TRP A 291 34.97 0.44 16.32
N ALA A 292 35.85 1.01 17.16
CA ALA A 292 36.76 2.08 16.76
C ALA A 292 37.69 1.68 15.60
N ASP A 293 38.25 0.47 15.62
CA ASP A 293 39.14 -0.01 14.57
C ASP A 293 38.42 -0.20 13.23
N VAL A 294 37.18 -0.71 13.27
CA VAL A 294 36.34 -0.87 12.07
C VAL A 294 36.02 0.49 11.46
N MET A 295 35.65 1.47 12.29
CA MET A 295 35.36 2.85 11.87
C MET A 295 36.60 3.60 11.37
N LYS A 296 37.77 3.31 11.95
CA LYS A 296 39.04 3.89 11.49
C LYS A 296 39.47 3.32 10.14
N ALA A 297 39.24 2.02 9.92
CA ALA A 297 39.56 1.33 8.67
C ALA A 297 38.64 1.76 7.51
N ASP A 298 37.37 2.05 7.79
CA ASP A 298 36.39 2.54 6.80
C ASP A 298 35.51 3.65 7.39
N LYS A 299 35.89 4.90 7.15
CA LYS A 299 35.16 6.08 7.64
C LYS A 299 33.79 6.24 7.01
N ALA A 300 33.56 5.68 5.82
CA ALA A 300 32.30 5.79 5.08
C ALA A 300 31.33 4.65 5.42
N LEU A 301 31.76 3.65 6.21
CA LEU A 301 30.97 2.46 6.54
C LEU A 301 29.59 2.82 7.09
N LYS A 302 29.53 3.75 8.05
CA LYS A 302 28.27 4.15 8.66
C LYS A 302 27.34 4.80 7.64
N ASP A 303 27.84 5.73 6.84
CA ASP A 303 27.01 6.51 5.93
C ASP A 303 26.49 5.66 4.76
N GLU A 304 27.26 4.66 4.31
CA GLU A 304 26.92 3.87 3.14
C GLU A 304 26.27 2.51 3.44
N CYS A 305 26.54 1.93 4.62
CA CYS A 305 26.17 0.54 4.92
C CYS A 305 25.23 0.36 6.11
N LEU A 306 24.95 1.41 6.91
CA LEU A 306 24.15 1.27 8.13
C LEU A 306 22.76 0.65 7.86
N ASP A 307 22.04 1.21 6.89
CA ASP A 307 20.67 0.83 6.55
C ASP A 307 20.59 -0.19 5.39
N ARG A 308 21.72 -0.80 4.99
CA ARG A 308 21.70 -1.92 4.02
C ARG A 308 21.14 -3.15 4.72
N LEU A 309 20.25 -3.90 4.05
CA LEU A 309 19.68 -5.14 4.63
C LEU A 309 20.73 -6.15 5.08
N GLY A 310 21.88 -6.20 4.41
CA GLY A 310 23.03 -6.99 4.78
C GLY A 310 23.56 -6.68 6.18
N ASN A 311 23.32 -5.46 6.70
CA ASN A 311 23.66 -5.06 8.06
C ASN A 311 22.52 -5.26 9.08
N LEU A 312 21.33 -5.65 8.64
CA LEU A 312 20.14 -5.75 9.49
C LEU A 312 19.78 -7.21 9.78
N CYS A 313 19.39 -7.51 11.01
CA CYS A 313 18.88 -8.83 11.37
C CYS A 313 17.62 -8.73 12.25
N LEU A 314 16.92 -9.84 12.38
CA LEU A 314 15.73 -9.94 13.22
C LEU A 314 16.08 -10.58 14.55
N LEU A 315 15.44 -10.13 15.62
CA LEU A 315 15.53 -10.72 16.94
C LEU A 315 14.14 -11.09 17.48
N GLN A 316 14.08 -12.21 18.18
CA GLN A 316 12.93 -12.58 19.01
C GLN A 316 13.06 -11.84 20.35
N GLY A 317 12.14 -10.92 20.62
CA GLY A 317 12.20 -10.03 21.79
C GLY A 317 12.99 -8.74 21.54
N LYS A 318 13.05 -7.88 22.57
CA LYS A 318 13.69 -6.56 22.48
C LYS A 318 15.19 -6.67 22.82
N PRO A 319 16.10 -6.17 21.96
CA PRO A 319 17.49 -6.07 22.35
C PRO A 319 17.68 -5.08 23.51
N ASN A 320 18.58 -5.40 24.43
CA ASN A 320 19.05 -4.45 25.43
C ASN A 320 19.89 -3.37 24.72
N LYS A 321 19.58 -2.08 24.95
CA LYS A 321 20.27 -0.95 24.31
C LYS A 321 21.78 -1.01 24.52
N ASP A 322 22.23 -1.41 25.71
CA ASP A 322 23.66 -1.51 26.03
C ASP A 322 24.32 -2.62 25.21
N SER A 323 23.63 -3.75 25.01
CA SER A 323 24.09 -4.86 24.17
C SER A 323 24.09 -4.51 22.68
N SER A 324 23.19 -3.65 22.21
CA SER A 324 23.15 -3.21 20.80
C SER A 324 24.38 -2.39 20.40
N ALA A 325 25.04 -1.68 21.33
CA ALA A 325 26.24 -0.89 21.01
C ALA A 325 27.55 -1.70 20.99
N LYS A 326 27.52 -2.95 21.49
CA LYS A 326 28.68 -3.83 21.64
C LYS A 326 29.22 -4.37 20.32
N SER A 327 30.44 -4.89 20.37
CA SER A 327 31.11 -5.51 19.23
C SER A 327 30.31 -6.65 18.59
N PHE A 328 30.63 -6.92 17.33
CA PHE A 328 30.09 -8.05 16.60
C PHE A 328 30.23 -9.39 17.35
N ILE A 329 31.43 -9.68 17.86
CA ILE A 329 31.73 -10.92 18.59
C ILE A 329 30.84 -11.06 19.82
N PHE A 330 30.70 -9.99 20.62
CA PHE A 330 29.81 -10.00 21.77
C PHE A 330 28.36 -10.33 21.37
N LYS A 331 27.85 -9.73 20.29
CA LYS A 331 26.48 -10.01 19.81
C LYS A 331 26.32 -11.46 19.32
N CYS A 332 27.33 -12.01 18.65
CA CYS A 332 27.35 -13.42 18.23
C CYS A 332 27.23 -14.37 19.43
N GLU A 333 28.07 -14.18 20.45
CA GLU A 333 28.12 -15.05 21.64
C GLU A 333 26.87 -14.93 22.51
N ASN A 334 26.32 -13.72 22.64
CA ASN A 334 25.27 -13.45 23.62
C ASN A 334 23.85 -13.52 23.03
N SER A 335 23.70 -13.34 21.71
CA SER A 335 22.39 -13.22 21.06
C SER A 335 22.27 -14.08 19.80
N TYR A 336 23.10 -13.87 18.79
CA TYR A 336 22.84 -14.45 17.45
C TYR A 336 23.00 -15.97 17.41
N SER A 337 23.97 -16.53 18.14
CA SER A 337 24.17 -17.98 18.24
C SER A 337 23.00 -18.74 18.87
N LYS A 338 22.15 -18.06 19.64
CA LYS A 338 20.97 -18.63 20.31
C LYS A 338 19.67 -18.37 19.52
N SER A 339 19.77 -17.68 18.38
CA SER A 339 18.59 -17.34 17.58
C SER A 339 18.05 -18.58 16.88
N THR A 340 16.73 -18.74 16.90
CA THR A 340 16.03 -19.76 16.10
C THR A 340 15.85 -19.34 14.64
N LEU A 341 16.16 -18.09 14.31
CA LEU A 341 16.09 -17.56 12.94
C LEU A 341 17.40 -17.88 12.21
N GLU A 342 17.33 -18.62 11.12
CA GLU A 342 18.46 -19.08 10.30
C GLU A 342 19.28 -17.91 9.73
N LEU A 343 18.64 -16.83 9.27
CA LEU A 343 19.39 -15.68 8.73
C LEU A 343 20.07 -14.85 9.81
N THR A 344 19.61 -14.93 11.06
CA THR A 344 20.26 -14.27 12.20
C THR A 344 21.36 -15.16 12.77
N SER A 345 21.12 -16.45 12.97
CA SER A 345 22.15 -17.38 13.45
C SER A 345 23.29 -17.54 12.44
N GLY A 346 22.98 -17.56 11.14
CA GLY A 346 23.96 -17.64 10.05
C GLY A 346 24.96 -16.47 10.01
N VAL A 347 24.62 -15.31 10.61
CA VAL A 347 25.55 -14.18 10.74
C VAL A 347 26.83 -14.59 11.52
N THR A 348 26.72 -15.54 12.46
CA THR A 348 27.84 -16.02 13.27
C THR A 348 28.93 -16.73 12.46
N ALA A 349 28.67 -17.10 11.21
CA ALA A 349 29.67 -17.68 10.31
C ALA A 349 30.74 -16.66 9.85
N HIS A 350 30.50 -15.36 10.05
CA HIS A 350 31.49 -14.32 9.79
C HIS A 350 32.46 -14.19 10.97
N GLN A 351 33.75 -14.00 10.69
CA GLN A 351 34.77 -13.79 11.74
C GLN A 351 34.85 -12.33 12.20
N SER A 352 34.47 -11.39 11.33
CA SER A 352 34.43 -9.96 11.62
C SER A 352 33.30 -9.30 10.84
N TRP A 353 32.89 -8.11 11.27
CA TRP A 353 31.82 -7.36 10.65
C TRP A 353 32.31 -6.03 10.12
N ASN A 354 32.50 -5.97 8.80
CA ASN A 354 32.96 -4.81 8.06
C ASN A 354 32.18 -4.68 6.75
N ARG A 355 32.53 -3.72 5.88
CA ARG A 355 31.89 -3.53 4.59
C ARG A 355 31.80 -4.82 3.76
N GLN A 356 32.90 -5.57 3.67
CA GLN A 356 32.96 -6.80 2.88
C GLN A 356 31.96 -7.85 3.40
N ALA A 357 31.84 -7.99 4.74
CA ALA A 357 30.85 -8.87 5.35
C ALA A 357 29.41 -8.43 5.03
N ILE A 358 29.12 -7.13 5.15
CA ILE A 358 27.79 -6.56 4.85
C ILE A 358 27.43 -6.77 3.38
N GLU A 359 28.36 -6.52 2.46
CA GLU A 359 28.14 -6.67 1.01
C GLU A 359 27.98 -8.13 0.60
N LYS A 360 28.76 -9.03 1.20
CA LYS A 360 28.61 -10.47 1.00
C LYS A 360 27.21 -10.92 1.44
N ARG A 361 26.77 -10.53 2.65
CA ARG A 361 25.43 -10.86 3.13
C ARG A 361 24.33 -10.21 2.28
N GLN A 362 24.51 -8.96 1.84
CA GLN A 362 23.57 -8.29 0.93
C GLN A 362 23.37 -9.11 -0.36
N LEU A 363 24.46 -9.67 -0.92
CA LEU A 363 24.39 -10.53 -2.10
C LEU A 363 23.68 -11.87 -1.82
N GLU A 364 23.92 -12.48 -0.67
CA GLU A 364 23.22 -13.71 -0.25
C GLU A 364 21.72 -13.46 -0.11
N LEU A 365 21.33 -12.37 0.56
CA LEU A 365 19.94 -11.93 0.68
C LEU A 365 19.32 -11.58 -0.68
N ALA A 366 20.07 -10.95 -1.59
CA ALA A 366 19.59 -10.64 -2.94
C ALA A 366 19.24 -11.90 -3.74
N LYS A 367 20.08 -12.94 -3.65
CA LYS A 367 19.80 -14.24 -4.27
C LYS A 367 18.56 -14.89 -3.66
N LEU A 368 18.41 -14.80 -2.34
CA LEU A 368 17.26 -15.33 -1.62
C LEU A 368 15.96 -14.57 -1.96
N ALA A 369 16.04 -13.26 -2.21
CA ALA A 369 14.90 -12.43 -2.58
C ALA A 369 14.19 -12.92 -3.85
N VAL A 370 14.92 -13.49 -4.82
CA VAL A 370 14.32 -14.10 -6.02
C VAL A 370 13.39 -15.26 -5.66
N PHE A 371 13.74 -16.05 -4.65
CA PHE A 371 12.91 -17.14 -4.13
C PHE A 371 11.75 -16.64 -3.27
N ALA A 372 11.98 -15.58 -2.48
CA ALA A 372 10.93 -14.99 -1.64
C ALA A 372 9.83 -14.31 -2.47
N TRP A 373 10.19 -13.63 -3.56
CA TRP A 373 9.24 -12.96 -4.45
C TRP A 373 9.40 -13.45 -5.89
N PRO A 374 9.07 -14.73 -6.19
CA PRO A 374 9.23 -15.28 -7.53
C PRO A 374 8.24 -14.61 -8.49
N LEU A 375 8.59 -14.50 -9.77
CA LEU A 375 7.62 -14.08 -10.78
C LEU A 375 6.49 -15.13 -10.84
N PRO A 376 5.22 -14.73 -10.64
CA PRO A 376 4.08 -15.62 -10.85
C PRO A 376 4.12 -16.33 -12.20
N GLN A 377 3.83 -17.62 -12.18
CA GLN A 377 3.64 -18.42 -13.39
C GLN A 377 2.31 -18.04 -14.06
N VAL A 378 2.29 -17.99 -15.39
CA VAL A 378 1.24 -17.37 -16.21
C VAL A 378 0.70 -18.26 -17.30
#